data_AF-A0A822B9P2-F1
#
_entry.id   AF-A0A822B9P2-F1
#
_cell.length_a   1.000
_cell.length_b   1.000
_cell.length_c   1.000
_cell.angle_alpha   90.00
_cell.angle_beta   90.00
_cell.angle_gamma   90.00
#
_symmetry.space_group_name_H-M   'P 1'
#
loop_
_entity.id
_entity.type
_entity.pdbx_description
1 polymer ?
#
loop_
_entity_poly.entity_id
_entity_poly.type
_entity_poly.pdbx_seq_one_letter_code
_entity_poly.pdbx_strand_id
1 'polypeptide(L)'
;LSKVQLVFEKNRDCLLLSQHDRTILLESTVEYTATIGGMFLLCQARLLDDLSFVKSAEIIFQPSAIVCIKRVIDRFDSDVTFIKLILAILAFSTISYTVYRKNTQSNLTNIKAILSIQDMYTDLAWRYLLYKYGHHQAVIRFSNLLRCLFSVSEVIVEAHEAQQFTDIIDYVVEQTEEALFD
;
A
#
# COMPACT_ATOMS: atom_id res chain seq x y z
N LEU A 1 10.79 -5.73 -12.17
CA LEU A 1 11.80 -5.35 -11.16
C LEU A 1 12.75 -4.21 -11.59
N SER A 2 13.34 -4.21 -12.79
CA SER A 2 14.43 -3.27 -13.15
C SER A 2 14.11 -1.77 -13.10
N LYS A 3 12.86 -1.36 -13.38
CA LYS A 3 12.45 0.06 -13.33
C LYS A 3 12.15 0.59 -11.93
N VAL A 4 11.81 -0.29 -10.98
CA VAL A 4 11.55 0.07 -9.58
C VAL A 4 12.87 0.31 -8.85
N GLN A 5 13.90 -0.49 -9.11
CA GLN A 5 15.27 -0.25 -8.61
C GLN A 5 15.82 1.12 -9.01
N LEU A 6 15.49 1.61 -10.20
CA LEU A 6 15.97 2.90 -10.72
C LEU A 6 15.40 4.12 -9.97
N VAL A 7 14.24 3.99 -9.33
CA VAL A 7 13.67 5.03 -8.44
C VAL A 7 14.44 5.06 -7.10
N PHE A 8 14.82 3.89 -6.59
CA PHE A 8 15.62 3.74 -5.37
C PHE A 8 17.06 4.24 -5.54
N GLU A 9 17.63 4.11 -6.74
CA GLU A 9 19.00 4.57 -7.06
C GLU A 9 19.14 6.11 -7.12
N LYS A 10 18.05 6.85 -7.33
CA LYS A 10 18.08 8.32 -7.40
C LYS A 10 17.71 9.02 -6.09
N ASN A 11 17.08 8.31 -5.16
CA ASN A 11 16.76 8.86 -3.85
C ASN A 11 17.98 8.77 -2.92
N ARG A 12 18.61 9.93 -2.64
CA ARG A 12 19.82 9.99 -1.80
C ARG A 12 19.60 9.42 -0.40
N ASP A 13 18.42 9.58 0.17
CA ASP A 13 18.11 9.06 1.51
C ASP A 13 18.07 7.53 1.50
N CYS A 14 17.55 6.96 0.42
CA CYS A 14 17.58 5.52 0.23
C CYS A 14 19.01 4.99 0.06
N LEU A 15 19.88 5.77 -0.60
CA LEU A 15 21.30 5.43 -0.75
C LEU A 15 22.07 5.41 0.59
N LEU A 16 21.53 5.98 1.67
CA LEU A 16 22.14 5.92 3.01
C LEU A 16 21.92 4.57 3.71
N LEU A 17 20.94 3.77 3.25
CA LEU A 17 20.60 2.48 3.85
C LEU A 17 21.44 1.35 3.26
N SER A 18 21.60 0.24 4.00
CA SER A 18 22.26 -0.96 3.46
C SER A 18 21.42 -1.56 2.32
N GLN A 19 22.04 -2.27 1.38
CA GLN A 19 21.30 -2.97 0.32
C GLN A 19 20.28 -3.95 0.90
N HIS A 20 20.63 -4.61 2.01
CA HIS A 20 19.73 -5.52 2.73
C HIS A 20 18.47 -4.81 3.23
N ASP A 21 18.62 -3.68 3.94
CA ASP A 21 17.48 -2.91 4.45
C ASP A 21 16.61 -2.36 3.30
N ARG A 22 17.22 -1.94 2.20
CA ARG A 22 16.47 -1.48 1.00
C ARG A 22 15.63 -2.58 0.40
N THR A 23 16.16 -3.79 0.27
CA THR A 23 15.42 -4.94 -0.26
C THR A 23 14.25 -5.28 0.66
N ILE A 24 14.48 -5.35 1.98
CA ILE A 24 13.42 -5.60 2.95
C ILE A 24 12.32 -4.54 2.86
N LEU A 25 12.68 -3.25 2.85
CA LEU A 25 11.72 -2.16 2.72
C LEU A 25 10.93 -2.24 1.41
N LEU A 26 11.60 -2.54 0.30
CA LEU A 26 10.92 -2.67 -0.99
C LEU A 26 9.92 -3.81 -0.98
N GLU A 27 10.34 -5.01 -0.56
CA GLU A 27 9.47 -6.19 -0.50
C GLU A 27 8.29 -5.99 0.45
N SER A 28 8.50 -5.22 1.51
CA SER A 28 7.51 -5.05 2.57
C SER A 28 6.53 -3.91 2.30
N THR A 29 6.91 -2.92 1.48
CA THR A 29 6.09 -1.73 1.19
C THR A 29 5.51 -1.72 -0.22
N VAL A 30 5.93 -2.63 -1.11
CA VAL A 30 5.47 -2.66 -2.51
C VAL A 30 3.97 -2.84 -2.63
N GLU A 31 3.36 -3.72 -1.84
CA GLU A 31 1.91 -3.97 -1.87
C GLU A 31 1.11 -2.73 -1.42
N TYR A 32 1.56 -2.07 -0.36
CA TYR A 32 1.00 -0.82 0.12
C TYR A 32 1.11 0.28 -0.92
N THR A 33 2.29 0.44 -1.51
CA THR A 33 2.58 1.45 -2.54
C THR A 33 1.75 1.19 -3.80
N ALA A 34 1.63 -0.06 -4.22
CA ALA A 34 0.82 -0.46 -5.38
C ALA A 34 -0.68 -0.23 -5.12
N THR A 35 -1.17 -0.55 -3.93
CA THR A 35 -2.57 -0.36 -3.54
C THR A 35 -2.93 1.12 -3.54
N ILE A 36 -2.13 1.97 -2.89
CA ILE A 36 -2.33 3.42 -2.89
C ILE A 36 -2.21 4.02 -4.30
N GLY A 37 -1.21 3.58 -5.07
CA GLY A 37 -1.05 4.01 -6.45
C GLY A 37 -2.26 3.63 -7.32
N GLY A 38 -2.77 2.42 -7.14
CA GLY A 38 -3.99 1.94 -7.80
C GLY A 38 -5.21 2.78 -7.43
N MET A 39 -5.42 3.04 -6.13
CA MET A 39 -6.51 3.89 -5.65
C MET A 39 -6.43 5.31 -6.20
N PHE A 40 -5.22 5.89 -6.26
CA PHE A 40 -5.01 7.19 -6.89
C PHE A 40 -5.41 7.19 -8.37
N LEU A 41 -5.03 6.16 -9.13
CA LEU A 41 -5.42 6.03 -10.55
C LEU A 41 -6.92 5.83 -10.72
N LEU A 42 -7.56 4.98 -9.90
CA LEU A 42 -9.00 4.78 -9.90
C LEU A 42 -9.75 6.09 -9.63
N CYS A 43 -9.27 6.88 -8.68
CA CYS A 43 -9.82 8.19 -8.35
C CYS A 43 -9.64 9.19 -9.51
N GLN A 44 -8.44 9.30 -10.08
CA GLN A 44 -8.15 10.23 -11.18
C GLN A 44 -8.92 9.89 -12.46
N ALA A 45 -9.06 8.60 -12.75
CA ALA A 45 -9.81 8.13 -13.92
C ALA A 45 -11.33 8.06 -13.67
N ARG A 46 -11.78 8.35 -12.45
CA ARG A 46 -13.20 8.26 -12.03
C ARG A 46 -13.83 6.89 -12.33
N LEU A 47 -13.04 5.83 -12.25
CA LEU A 47 -13.48 4.49 -12.64
C LEU A 47 -14.57 3.93 -11.71
N LEU A 48 -14.61 4.37 -10.45
CA LEU A 48 -15.67 3.97 -9.51
C LEU A 48 -17.01 4.65 -9.76
N ASP A 49 -17.05 5.71 -10.58
CA ASP A 49 -18.30 6.32 -11.03
C ASP A 49 -18.94 5.51 -12.17
N ASP A 50 -18.17 4.65 -12.84
CA ASP A 50 -18.66 3.77 -13.89
C ASP A 50 -19.28 2.49 -13.31
N LEU A 51 -20.59 2.33 -13.50
CA LEU A 51 -21.33 1.19 -12.96
C LEU A 51 -20.86 -0.15 -13.54
N SER A 52 -20.41 -0.17 -14.79
CA SER A 52 -19.92 -1.39 -15.45
C SER A 52 -18.61 -1.84 -14.82
N PHE A 53 -17.69 -0.90 -14.62
CA PHE A 53 -16.44 -1.13 -13.92
C PHE A 53 -16.68 -1.63 -12.50
N VAL A 54 -17.55 -0.97 -11.72
CA VAL A 54 -17.88 -1.41 -10.35
C VAL A 54 -18.43 -2.83 -10.34
N LYS A 55 -19.39 -3.16 -11.21
CA LYS A 55 -19.96 -4.51 -11.28
C LYS A 55 -18.92 -5.56 -11.67
N SER A 56 -18.08 -5.27 -12.68
CA SER A 56 -16.99 -6.17 -13.05
C SER A 56 -15.98 -6.33 -11.93
N ALA A 57 -15.65 -5.25 -11.22
CA ALA A 57 -14.75 -5.27 -10.09
C ALA A 57 -15.36 -6.04 -8.89
N GLU A 58 -16.66 -5.99 -8.64
CA GLU A 58 -17.35 -6.80 -7.61
C GLU A 58 -17.42 -8.30 -7.96
N ILE A 59 -17.31 -8.66 -9.24
CA ILE A 59 -17.21 -10.06 -9.68
C ILE A 59 -15.79 -10.57 -9.50
N ILE A 60 -14.79 -9.75 -9.83
CA ILE A 60 -13.37 -10.12 -9.76
C ILE A 60 -12.86 -10.06 -8.32
N PHE A 61 -13.27 -9.03 -7.59
CA PHE A 61 -12.92 -8.76 -6.21
C PHE A 61 -14.17 -8.88 -5.34
N GLN A 62 -14.06 -9.44 -4.14
CA GLN A 62 -15.21 -9.56 -3.26
C GLN A 62 -15.92 -8.19 -3.04
N PRO A 63 -17.25 -8.14 -2.93
CA PRO A 63 -17.98 -6.88 -2.75
C PRO A 63 -17.51 -6.04 -1.56
N SER A 64 -17.04 -6.67 -0.49
CA SER A 64 -16.42 -6.02 0.68
C SER A 64 -15.22 -5.15 0.30
N ALA A 65 -14.35 -5.65 -0.58
CA ALA A 65 -13.16 -4.95 -1.05
C ALA A 65 -13.55 -3.67 -1.80
N ILE A 66 -14.58 -3.71 -2.65
CA ILE A 66 -15.07 -2.54 -3.40
C ILE A 66 -15.65 -1.48 -2.46
N VAL A 67 -16.39 -1.88 -1.43
CA VAL A 67 -16.87 -0.97 -0.39
C VAL A 67 -15.71 -0.32 0.35
N CYS A 68 -14.66 -1.07 0.68
CA CYS A 68 -13.48 -0.52 1.34
C CYS A 68 -12.73 0.47 0.43
N ILE A 69 -12.52 0.12 -0.84
CA ILE A 69 -11.88 0.98 -1.83
C ILE A 69 -12.66 2.30 -2.00
N LYS A 70 -14.00 2.26 -2.08
CA LYS A 70 -14.84 3.48 -2.15
C LYS A 70 -14.62 4.38 -0.93
N ARG A 71 -14.64 3.82 0.28
CA ARG A 71 -14.40 4.58 1.53
C ARG A 71 -13.01 5.23 1.55
N VAL A 72 -12.01 4.56 1.00
CA VAL A 72 -10.64 5.08 0.91
C VAL A 72 -10.59 6.25 -0.08
N ILE A 73 -11.15 6.06 -1.28
CA ILE A 73 -11.17 7.09 -2.33
C ILE A 73 -11.91 8.35 -1.90
N ASP A 74 -13.05 8.24 -1.20
CA ASP A 74 -13.80 9.40 -0.67
C ASP A 74 -12.97 10.28 0.27
N ARG A 75 -11.91 9.73 0.86
CA ARG A 75 -11.02 10.39 1.81
C ARG A 75 -9.65 10.70 1.21
N PHE A 76 -9.40 10.24 -0.01
CA PHE A 76 -8.11 10.32 -0.66
C PHE A 76 -7.91 11.71 -1.27
N ASP A 77 -6.75 12.31 -1.03
CA ASP A 77 -6.44 13.63 -1.59
C ASP A 77 -5.95 13.47 -3.03
N SER A 78 -6.56 14.19 -3.98
CA SER A 78 -6.13 14.17 -5.39
C SER A 78 -4.84 14.97 -5.65
N ASP A 79 -4.31 15.65 -4.62
CA ASP A 79 -3.07 16.41 -4.71
C ASP A 79 -1.84 15.54 -4.98
N VAL A 80 -1.33 15.62 -6.20
CA VAL A 80 -0.18 14.84 -6.68
C VAL A 80 1.07 15.04 -5.82
N THR A 81 1.31 16.24 -5.29
CA THR A 81 2.48 16.50 -4.45
C THR A 81 2.33 15.81 -3.10
N PHE A 82 1.14 15.91 -2.50
CA PHE A 82 0.87 15.22 -1.25
C PHE A 82 0.92 13.70 -1.42
N ILE A 83 0.40 13.14 -2.52
CA ILE A 83 0.51 11.71 -2.84
C ILE A 83 1.97 11.27 -2.96
N LYS A 84 2.84 12.04 -3.64
CA LYS A 84 4.27 11.71 -3.71
C LYS A 84 4.92 11.64 -2.32
N LEU A 85 4.55 12.55 -1.42
CA LEU A 85 5.04 12.53 -0.04
C LEU A 85 4.52 11.31 0.73
N ILE A 86 3.27 10.92 0.52
CA ILE A 86 2.69 9.70 1.12
C ILE A 86 3.44 8.45 0.65
N LEU A 87 3.72 8.33 -0.65
CA LEU A 87 4.48 7.21 -1.19
C LEU A 87 5.91 7.18 -0.64
N ALA A 88 6.53 8.34 -0.42
CA ALA A 88 7.84 8.41 0.24
C ALA A 88 7.77 7.95 1.71
N ILE A 89 6.78 8.41 2.48
CA ILE A 89 6.54 7.95 3.86
C ILE A 89 6.37 6.43 3.89
N LEU A 90 5.57 5.88 2.97
CA LEU A 90 5.31 4.44 2.90
C LEU A 90 6.57 3.64 2.56
N ALA A 91 7.37 4.11 1.59
CA ALA A 91 8.59 3.43 1.16
C ALA A 91 9.64 3.25 2.28
N PHE A 92 9.57 4.07 3.32
CA PHE A 92 10.41 3.98 4.52
C PHE A 92 9.64 3.56 5.77
N SER A 93 8.40 3.07 5.63
CA SER A 93 7.61 2.67 6.79
C SER A 93 7.86 1.22 7.19
N THR A 94 7.67 0.95 8.47
CA THR A 94 7.67 -0.40 9.04
C THR A 94 6.26 -1.02 9.07
N ILE A 95 5.33 -0.54 8.24
CA ILE A 95 3.91 -0.96 8.26
C ILE A 95 3.73 -2.45 8.05
N SER A 96 4.61 -3.11 7.30
CA SER A 96 4.62 -4.56 7.11
C SER A 96 4.80 -5.35 8.39
N TYR A 97 5.42 -4.77 9.44
CA TYR A 97 5.56 -5.43 10.73
C TYR A 97 4.24 -5.48 11.51
N THR A 98 3.23 -4.72 11.09
CA THR A 98 1.89 -4.75 11.70
C THR A 98 1.02 -5.88 11.15
N VAL A 99 1.38 -6.46 9.99
CA VAL A 99 0.68 -7.60 9.39
C VAL A 99 1.45 -8.88 9.71
N TYR A 100 0.81 -9.79 10.43
CA TYR A 100 1.40 -11.10 10.76
C TYR A 100 1.48 -11.97 9.51
N ARG A 101 2.65 -12.00 8.85
CA ARG A 101 2.96 -13.01 7.82
C ARG A 101 3.68 -14.19 8.45
N LYS A 102 3.18 -15.41 8.19
CA LYS A 102 3.70 -16.66 8.77
C LYS A 102 5.14 -17.01 8.36
N ASN A 103 5.69 -16.41 7.29
CA ASN A 103 7.04 -16.68 6.84
C ASN A 103 7.80 -15.38 6.54
N THR A 104 9.05 -15.34 6.99
CA THR A 104 10.11 -14.38 6.64
C THR A 104 9.88 -12.92 7.05
N GLN A 105 10.01 -12.58 8.34
CA GLN A 105 10.46 -11.24 8.72
C GLN A 105 11.99 -11.25 8.81
N SER A 106 12.65 -10.86 7.73
CA SER A 106 14.03 -10.42 7.81
C SER A 106 14.08 -9.13 8.63
N ASN A 107 14.98 -9.07 9.62
CA ASN A 107 15.08 -7.93 10.52
C ASN A 107 15.85 -6.80 9.85
N LEU A 108 15.27 -5.60 9.88
CA LEU A 108 15.97 -4.38 9.47
C LEU A 108 17.18 -4.15 10.39
N THR A 109 18.33 -3.90 9.78
CA THR A 109 19.61 -3.69 10.50
C THR A 109 19.72 -2.28 11.08
N ASN A 110 19.17 -1.27 10.41
CA ASN A 110 19.21 0.11 10.87
C ASN A 110 17.83 0.79 10.91
N ILE A 111 16.94 0.27 11.77
CA ILE A 111 15.60 0.83 11.99
C ILE A 111 15.64 2.32 12.34
N LYS A 112 16.64 2.76 13.11
CA LYS A 112 16.76 4.16 13.52
C LYS A 112 16.94 5.11 12.33
N ALA A 113 17.80 4.76 11.37
CA ALA A 113 17.98 5.56 10.17
C ALA A 113 16.72 5.59 9.31
N ILE A 114 16.05 4.44 9.17
CA ILE A 114 14.82 4.30 8.41
C ILE A 114 13.71 5.20 8.99
N LEU A 115 13.48 5.12 10.30
CA LEU A 115 12.50 5.97 10.98
C LEU A 115 12.86 7.45 10.85
N SER A 116 14.15 7.81 10.94
CA SER A 116 14.57 9.19 10.75
C SER A 116 14.26 9.73 9.35
N ILE A 117 14.37 8.89 8.31
CA ILE A 117 14.00 9.25 6.94
C ILE A 117 12.48 9.38 6.82
N GLN A 118 11.73 8.43 7.39
CA GLN A 118 10.27 8.46 7.42
C GLN A 118 9.74 9.73 8.13
N ASP A 119 10.32 10.08 9.27
CA ASP A 119 9.97 11.28 10.04
C ASP A 119 10.22 12.56 9.24
N MET A 120 11.33 12.63 8.50
CA MET A 120 11.61 13.76 7.62
C MET A 120 10.53 13.93 6.55
N TYR A 121 10.11 12.86 5.87
CA TYR A 121 9.03 12.94 4.89
C TYR A 121 7.68 13.25 5.54
N THR A 122 7.46 12.79 6.77
CA THR A 122 6.24 13.10 7.55
C THR A 122 6.17 14.58 7.92
N ASP A 123 7.28 15.17 8.40
CA ASP A 123 7.37 16.61 8.69
C ASP A 123 7.21 17.44 7.41
N LEU A 124 7.81 17.00 6.29
CA LEU A 124 7.64 17.67 5.00
C LEU A 124 6.18 17.64 4.52
N ALA A 125 5.50 16.49 4.66
CA ALA A 125 4.08 16.36 4.34
C ALA A 125 3.20 17.27 5.23
N TRP A 126 3.49 17.31 6.52
CA TRP A 126 2.79 18.19 7.46
C TRP A 126 2.96 19.66 7.11
N ARG A 127 4.20 20.12 6.89
CA ARG A 127 4.50 21.50 6.48
C ARG A 127 3.86 21.86 5.14
N TYR A 128 3.87 20.94 4.18
CA TYR A 128 3.20 21.13 2.90
C TYR A 128 1.70 21.40 3.07
N LEU A 129 1.03 20.58 3.89
CA LEU A 129 -0.40 20.76 4.16
C LEU A 129 -0.68 22.08 4.88
N LEU A 130 0.12 22.44 5.88
CA LEU A 130 0.00 23.72 6.59
C LEU A 130 0.16 24.90 5.64
N TYR A 131 1.17 24.86 4.77
CA TYR A 131 1.43 25.91 3.79
C TYR A 131 0.30 26.05 2.78
N LYS A 132 -0.20 24.93 2.24
CA LYS A 132 -1.18 24.94 1.14
C LYS A 132 -2.62 25.16 1.59
N TYR A 133 -3.01 24.58 2.72
CA TYR A 133 -4.42 24.52 3.13
C TYR A 133 -4.72 25.22 4.46
N GLY A 134 -3.69 25.64 5.20
CA GLY A 134 -3.83 26.20 6.54
C GLY A 134 -4.13 25.13 7.61
N HIS A 135 -4.06 25.54 8.88
CA HIS A 135 -4.05 24.61 10.02
C HIS A 135 -5.24 23.64 10.05
N HIS A 136 -6.47 24.14 9.96
CA HIS A 136 -7.67 23.30 10.12
C HIS A 136 -7.77 22.22 9.04
N GLN A 137 -7.58 22.59 7.77
CA GLN A 137 -7.63 21.64 6.66
C GLN A 137 -6.42 20.70 6.65
N ALA A 138 -5.24 21.18 7.08
CA ALA A 138 -4.07 20.32 7.25
C ALA A 138 -4.33 19.17 8.23
N VAL A 139 -4.93 19.47 9.40
CA VAL A 139 -5.31 18.44 10.38
C VAL A 139 -6.28 17.42 9.79
N ILE A 140 -7.31 17.87 9.06
CA ILE A 140 -8.30 16.99 8.43
C ILE A 140 -7.63 16.07 7.41
N ARG A 141 -6.85 16.64 6.49
CA ARG A 141 -6.17 15.89 5.40
C ARG A 141 -5.15 14.90 5.95
N PHE A 142 -4.37 15.30 6.95
CA PHE A 142 -3.40 14.42 7.60
C PHE A 142 -4.10 13.28 8.37
N SER A 143 -5.22 13.55 9.03
CA SER A 143 -6.03 12.51 9.69
C SER A 143 -6.64 11.54 8.68
N ASN A 144 -7.10 12.04 7.53
CA ASN A 144 -7.64 11.21 6.46
C ASN A 144 -6.56 10.34 5.81
N LEU A 145 -5.32 10.83 5.71
CA LEU A 145 -4.18 10.00 5.31
C LEU A 145 -4.02 8.82 6.27
N LEU A 146 -3.93 9.06 7.59
CA LEU A 146 -3.78 7.97 8.56
C LEU A 146 -4.90 6.94 8.43
N ARG A 147 -6.15 7.39 8.28
CA ARG A 147 -7.30 6.51 8.04
C ARG A 147 -7.17 5.73 6.74
N CYS A 148 -6.70 6.35 5.65
CA CYS A 148 -6.44 5.64 4.39
C CYS A 148 -5.38 4.56 4.58
N LEU A 149 -4.30 4.84 5.30
CA LEU A 149 -3.25 3.85 5.56
C LEU A 149 -3.79 2.63 6.32
N PHE A 150 -4.62 2.84 7.34
CA PHE A 150 -5.26 1.74 8.07
C PHE A 150 -6.24 0.93 7.21
N SER A 151 -7.06 1.60 6.40
CA SER A 151 -7.95 0.90 5.47
C SER A 151 -7.19 0.15 4.39
N VAL A 152 -6.03 0.64 3.95
CA VAL A 152 -5.16 -0.12 3.03
C VAL A 152 -4.61 -1.37 3.71
N SER A 153 -4.20 -1.30 4.98
CA SER A 153 -3.83 -2.49 5.75
C SER A 153 -4.96 -3.51 5.82
N GLU A 154 -6.20 -3.06 6.07
CA GLU A 154 -7.40 -3.91 6.08
C GLU A 154 -7.60 -4.62 4.73
N VAL A 155 -7.54 -3.87 3.61
CA VAL A 155 -7.65 -4.44 2.25
C VAL A 155 -6.56 -5.46 1.95
N ILE A 156 -5.32 -5.20 2.37
CA ILE A 156 -4.20 -6.12 2.15
C ILE A 156 -4.39 -7.42 2.95
N VAL A 157 -4.85 -7.32 4.20
CA VAL A 157 -5.16 -8.50 5.03
C VAL A 157 -6.28 -9.32 4.42
N GLU A 158 -7.41 -8.69 4.03
CA GLU A 158 -8.51 -9.38 3.35
C GLU A 158 -8.05 -10.07 2.06
N ALA A 159 -7.18 -9.41 1.27
CA ALA A 159 -6.63 -9.98 0.05
C ALA A 159 -5.74 -11.21 0.33
N HIS A 160 -4.92 -11.19 1.39
CA HIS A 160 -4.10 -12.35 1.76
C HIS A 160 -4.95 -13.51 2.28
N GLU A 161 -6.01 -13.24 3.04
CA GLU A 161 -6.94 -14.27 3.50
C GLU A 161 -7.65 -14.92 2.31
N ALA A 162 -8.19 -14.11 1.38
CA ALA A 162 -8.83 -14.62 0.17
C ALA A 162 -7.88 -15.48 -0.69
N GLN A 163 -6.62 -15.06 -0.82
CA GLN A 163 -5.63 -15.82 -1.59
C GLN A 163 -5.30 -17.17 -0.95
N GLN A 164 -5.17 -17.23 0.39
CA GLN A 164 -4.98 -18.50 1.10
C GLN A 164 -6.14 -19.48 0.86
N PHE A 165 -7.38 -18.99 0.81
CA PHE A 165 -8.52 -19.85 0.50
C PHE A 165 -8.48 -20.39 -0.94
N THR A 166 -8.11 -19.56 -1.91
CA THR A 166 -7.96 -20.00 -3.31
C THR A 166 -6.85 -21.04 -3.45
N ASP A 167 -5.68 -20.81 -2.84
CA ASP A 167 -4.56 -21.75 -2.89
C ASP A 167 -4.92 -23.12 -2.30
N ILE A 168 -5.74 -23.14 -1.23
CA ILE A 168 -6.26 -24.39 -0.64
C ILE A 168 -7.24 -25.09 -1.59
N ILE A 169 -8.11 -24.35 -2.26
CA ILE A 169 -9.06 -24.92 -3.23
C ILE A 169 -8.31 -25.52 -4.41
N ASP A 170 -7.35 -24.79 -4.98
CA ASP A 170 -6.55 -25.26 -6.11
C ASP A 170 -5.76 -26.53 -5.73
N TYR A 171 -5.17 -26.56 -4.53
CA TYR A 171 -4.51 -27.76 -4.00
C TYR A 171 -5.47 -28.97 -3.86
N VAL A 172 -6.69 -28.74 -3.37
CA VAL A 172 -7.70 -29.81 -3.25
C VAL A 172 -8.18 -30.29 -4.61
N VAL A 173 -8.34 -29.39 -5.58
CA VAL A 173 -8.71 -29.74 -6.97
C VAL A 173 -7.61 -30.60 -7.58
N GLU A 174 -6.35 -30.18 -7.46
CA GLU A 174 -5.19 -30.91 -7.99
C GLU A 174 -5.10 -32.33 -7.37
N GLN A 175 -5.25 -32.45 -6.03
CA GLN A 175 -5.32 -33.74 -5.34
C GLN A 175 -6.49 -34.62 -5.79
N THR A 176 -7.64 -34.02 -6.09
CA THR A 176 -8.85 -34.77 -6.50
C THR A 176 -8.73 -35.23 -7.96
N GLU A 177 -8.12 -34.43 -8.82
CA GLU A 177 -7.80 -34.83 -10.19
C GLU A 177 -6.78 -35.98 -10.19
N GLU A 178 -5.72 -35.88 -9.41
CA GLU A 178 -4.75 -36.98 -9.24
C GLU A 178 -5.43 -38.28 -8.75
N ALA A 179 -6.33 -38.21 -7.77
CA ALA A 179 -7.04 -39.37 -7.24
C ALA A 179 -8.13 -39.97 -8.15
N LEU A 180 -8.58 -39.25 -9.18
CA LEU A 180 -9.59 -39.71 -10.15
C LEU A 180 -8.98 -40.30 -11.42
N PHE A 181 -7.71 -40.00 -11.69
CA PHE A 181 -7.00 -40.46 -12.89
C PHE A 181 -5.89 -41.51 -12.60
N ASP A 182 -5.72 -41.91 -11.33
CA ASP A 182 -5.06 -43.15 -10.88
C ASP A 182 -6.07 -44.31 -10.71
#